data_AF-A0A2V6J3K9-F1
#
_entry.id   AF-A0A2V6J3K9-F1
#
_cell.length_a   1.000
_cell.length_b   1.000
_cell.length_c   1.000
_cell.angle_alpha   90.00
_cell.angle_beta   90.00
_cell.angle_gamma   90.00
#
_symmetry.space_group_name_H-M   'P 1'
#
loop_
_entity.id
_entity.type
_entity.pdbx_description
1 polymer ?
#
loop_
_entity_poly.entity_id
_entity_poly.type
_entity_poly.pdbx_seq_one_letter_code
_entity_poly.pdbx_strand_id
1 'polypeptide(L)'
;MTVGNAADVYLQKIRASILLKPRSKEYRELMMDFIRRSWPSLFETEVRKVSPRDCELWLSRYQQRYSPSVINNSIGTLRAIFDQAIGSGARFNNPAAGLSRVKIRQKRLELPSQSILAANCRSLDSTSAEAVSRKSRRVSRMCMTRHFSI
;
A
#
# COMPACT_ATOMS: atom_id res chain seq x y z
N MET A 1 -6.57 -5.38 -26.07
CA MET A 1 -6.61 -4.78 -24.71
C MET A 1 -5.32 -5.15 -24.00
N THR A 2 -4.61 -4.17 -23.44
CA THR A 2 -3.40 -4.38 -22.63
C THR A 2 -3.77 -4.66 -21.17
N VAL A 3 -2.81 -5.14 -20.38
CA VAL A 3 -3.00 -5.27 -18.92
C VAL A 3 -3.21 -3.90 -18.28
N GLY A 4 -2.57 -2.84 -18.80
CA GLY A 4 -2.81 -1.46 -18.37
C GLY A 4 -4.27 -1.04 -18.49
N ASN A 5 -4.89 -1.25 -19.64
CA ASN A 5 -6.30 -0.94 -19.83
C ASN A 5 -7.20 -1.73 -18.86
N ALA A 6 -6.90 -3.01 -18.62
CA ALA A 6 -7.65 -3.82 -17.66
C ALA A 6 -7.48 -3.30 -16.21
N ALA A 7 -6.27 -2.87 -15.86
CA ALA A 7 -5.96 -2.28 -14.57
C ALA A 7 -6.69 -0.96 -14.35
N ASP A 8 -6.80 -0.11 -15.39
CA ASP A 8 -7.53 1.15 -15.30
C ASP A 8 -9.02 0.94 -15.09
N VAL A 9 -9.63 0.01 -15.83
CA VAL A 9 -11.03 -0.39 -15.61
C VAL A 9 -11.25 -0.92 -14.19
N TYR A 10 -10.32 -1.75 -13.70
CA TYR A 10 -10.35 -2.22 -12.32
C TYR A 10 -10.29 -1.06 -11.32
N LEU A 11 -9.35 -0.13 -11.47
CA LEU A 11 -9.20 1.03 -10.58
C LEU A 11 -10.42 1.94 -10.61
N GLN A 12 -11.00 2.19 -11.78
CA GLN A 12 -12.24 2.95 -11.91
C GLN A 12 -13.38 2.31 -11.10
N LYS A 13 -13.53 0.97 -11.19
CA LYS A 13 -14.51 0.23 -10.38
C LYS A 13 -14.24 0.36 -8.88
N ILE A 14 -12.98 0.27 -8.44
CA ILE A 14 -12.60 0.44 -7.04
C ILE A 14 -12.93 1.85 -6.54
N ARG A 15 -12.62 2.88 -7.34
CA ARG A 15 -12.90 4.29 -7.01
C ARG A 15 -14.40 4.56 -6.90
N ALA A 16 -15.18 4.05 -7.85
CA ALA A 16 -16.63 4.21 -7.90
C ALA A 16 -17.38 3.36 -6.86
N SER A 17 -16.77 2.30 -6.33
CA SER A 17 -17.42 1.40 -5.38
C SER A 17 -17.87 2.12 -4.11
N ILE A 18 -19.17 2.15 -3.86
CA ILE A 18 -19.77 2.66 -2.61
C ILE A 18 -19.55 1.70 -1.43
N LEU A 19 -19.31 0.41 -1.71
CA LEU A 19 -19.14 -0.64 -0.70
C LEU A 19 -17.77 -0.60 -0.01
N LEU A 20 -16.81 0.16 -0.56
CA LEU A 20 -15.44 0.19 -0.06
C LEU A 20 -15.19 1.47 0.73
N LYS A 21 -14.63 1.30 1.93
CA LYS A 21 -14.13 2.42 2.74
C LYS A 21 -13.02 3.18 1.98
N PRO A 22 -12.88 4.50 2.14
CA PRO A 22 -11.85 5.29 1.45
C PRO A 22 -10.44 4.70 1.56
N ARG A 23 -10.01 4.37 2.78
CA ARG A 23 -8.70 3.73 3.02
C ARG A 23 -8.52 2.39 2.29
N SER A 24 -9.60 1.64 2.10
CA SER A 24 -9.56 0.37 1.36
C SER A 24 -9.43 0.56 -0.15
N LYS A 25 -9.83 1.73 -0.68
CA LYS A 25 -9.60 2.12 -2.08
C LYS A 25 -8.14 2.50 -2.28
N GLU A 26 -7.64 3.41 -1.43
CA GLU A 26 -6.23 3.84 -1.42
C GLU A 26 -5.28 2.65 -1.30
N TYR A 27 -5.59 1.68 -0.43
CA TYR A 27 -4.75 0.50 -0.27
C TYR A 27 -4.68 -0.36 -1.55
N ARG A 28 -5.78 -0.46 -2.33
CA ARG A 28 -5.78 -1.18 -3.61
C ARG A 28 -4.99 -0.44 -4.69
N GLU A 29 -5.08 0.88 -4.71
CA GLU A 29 -4.25 1.72 -5.58
C GLU A 29 -2.76 1.55 -5.24
N LEU A 30 -2.42 1.53 -3.95
CA LEU A 30 -1.07 1.27 -3.50
C LEU A 30 -0.55 -0.11 -3.96
N MET A 31 -1.39 -1.15 -3.91
CA MET A 31 -1.00 -2.47 -4.44
C MET A 31 -0.75 -2.43 -5.95
N MET A 32 -1.54 -1.66 -6.71
CA MET A 32 -1.32 -1.43 -8.13
C MET A 32 0.05 -0.79 -8.39
N ASP A 33 0.40 0.22 -7.61
CA ASP A 33 1.69 0.91 -7.73
C ASP A 33 2.86 -0.03 -7.43
N PHE A 34 2.75 -0.90 -6.43
CA PHE A 34 3.77 -1.90 -6.17
C PHE A 34 3.93 -2.88 -7.34
N ILE A 35 2.83 -3.35 -7.92
CA ILE A 35 2.87 -4.24 -9.09
C ILE A 35 3.55 -3.51 -10.25
N ARG A 36 3.13 -2.28 -10.56
CA ARG A 36 3.71 -1.43 -11.62
C ARG A 36 5.22 -1.22 -11.47
N ARG A 37 5.69 -0.93 -10.25
CA ARG A 37 7.14 -0.76 -9.98
C ARG A 37 7.93 -2.07 -10.12
N SER A 38 7.32 -3.19 -9.77
CA SER A 38 7.99 -4.49 -9.80
C SER A 38 7.95 -5.20 -11.15
N TRP A 39 7.00 -4.82 -12.01
CA TRP A 39 6.81 -5.38 -13.34
C TRP A 39 6.23 -4.33 -14.31
N PRO A 40 7.03 -3.33 -14.70
CA PRO A 40 6.54 -2.21 -15.52
C PRO A 40 6.07 -2.66 -16.90
N SER A 41 6.83 -3.55 -17.56
CA SER A 41 6.51 -4.07 -18.90
C SER A 41 5.19 -4.85 -18.97
N LEU A 42 4.66 -5.31 -17.83
CA LEU A 42 3.36 -5.99 -17.79
C LEU A 42 2.24 -5.09 -18.33
N PHE A 43 2.25 -3.80 -17.99
CA PHE A 43 1.14 -2.89 -18.28
C PHE A 43 1.02 -2.56 -19.77
N GLU A 44 2.13 -2.66 -20.50
CA GLU A 44 2.19 -2.50 -21.96
C GLU A 44 1.87 -3.81 -22.69
N THR A 45 1.96 -4.94 -22.00
CA THR A 45 1.73 -6.27 -22.59
C THR A 45 0.23 -6.50 -22.85
N GLU A 46 -0.09 -7.14 -23.97
CA GLU A 46 -1.45 -7.62 -24.23
C GLU A 46 -1.85 -8.71 -23.25
N VAL A 47 -3.08 -8.64 -22.72
CA VAL A 47 -3.56 -9.61 -21.72
C VAL A 47 -3.45 -11.07 -22.17
N ARG A 48 -3.57 -11.33 -23.48
CA ARG A 48 -3.47 -12.67 -24.08
C ARG A 48 -2.05 -13.25 -24.11
N LYS A 49 -1.04 -12.37 -24.10
CA LYS A 49 0.38 -12.75 -24.19
C LYS A 49 0.99 -13.13 -22.85
N VAL A 50 0.38 -12.71 -21.73
CA VAL A 50 0.87 -13.06 -20.39
C VAL A 50 0.62 -14.55 -20.12
N SER A 51 1.68 -15.28 -19.79
CA SER A 51 1.60 -16.69 -19.42
C SER A 51 1.56 -16.88 -17.88
N PRO A 52 1.07 -18.03 -17.39
CA PRO A 52 1.19 -18.37 -15.97
C PRO A 52 2.65 -18.39 -15.49
N ARG A 53 3.58 -18.80 -16.36
CA ARG A 53 5.01 -18.83 -16.07
C ARG A 53 5.58 -17.44 -15.81
N ASP A 54 5.13 -16.43 -16.55
CA ASP A 54 5.54 -15.04 -16.31
C ASP A 54 5.10 -14.56 -14.93
N CYS A 55 3.88 -14.93 -14.52
CA CYS A 55 3.35 -14.61 -13.20
C CYS A 55 4.16 -15.30 -12.08
N GLU A 56 4.53 -16.57 -12.25
CA GLU A 56 5.39 -17.28 -11.29
C GLU A 56 6.78 -16.66 -11.18
N LEU A 57 7.39 -16.34 -12.33
CA LEU A 57 8.72 -15.74 -12.38
C LEU A 57 8.72 -14.35 -11.72
N TRP A 58 7.67 -13.57 -11.96
CA TRP A 58 7.45 -12.31 -11.25
C TRP A 58 7.35 -12.54 -9.74
N LEU A 59 6.51 -13.49 -9.30
CA LEU A 59 6.28 -13.75 -7.88
C LEU A 59 7.58 -14.13 -7.15
N SER A 60 8.42 -14.98 -7.76
CA SER A 60 9.71 -15.38 -7.18
C SER A 60 10.64 -14.19 -6.90
N ARG A 61 10.69 -13.20 -7.80
CA ARG A 61 11.46 -11.96 -7.59
C ARG A 61 10.77 -11.02 -6.61
N TYR A 62 9.44 -10.94 -6.67
CA TYR A 62 8.63 -10.05 -5.84
C TYR A 62 8.72 -10.42 -4.36
N GLN A 63 8.72 -11.72 -4.05
CA GLN A 63 8.79 -12.24 -2.69
C GLN A 63 10.07 -11.88 -1.94
N GLN A 64 11.18 -11.63 -2.66
CA GLN A 64 12.45 -11.25 -2.05
C GLN A 64 12.46 -9.80 -1.52
N ARG A 65 11.51 -8.96 -1.96
CA ARG A 65 11.53 -7.50 -1.70
C ARG A 65 10.42 -7.02 -0.78
N TYR A 66 9.34 -7.77 -0.63
CA TYR A 66 8.13 -7.31 0.05
C TYR A 66 7.72 -8.24 1.18
N SER A 67 6.95 -7.69 2.14
CA SER A 67 6.43 -8.50 3.24
C SER A 67 5.34 -9.47 2.78
N PRO A 68 5.12 -10.60 3.48
CA PRO A 68 4.07 -11.58 3.14
C PRO A 68 2.66 -10.97 2.97
N SER A 69 2.34 -9.93 3.75
CA SER A 69 1.07 -9.21 3.63
C SER A 69 0.97 -8.47 2.29
N VAL A 70 2.00 -7.70 1.92
CA VAL A 70 2.04 -6.99 0.62
C VAL A 70 2.01 -7.99 -0.53
N ILE A 71 2.78 -9.08 -0.44
CA ILE A 71 2.79 -10.15 -1.45
C ILE A 71 1.38 -10.70 -1.70
N ASN A 72 0.69 -11.12 -0.65
CA ASN A 72 -0.64 -11.73 -0.81
C ASN A 72 -1.68 -10.74 -1.34
N ASN A 73 -1.62 -9.47 -0.92
CA ASN A 73 -2.51 -8.44 -1.42
C ASN A 73 -2.22 -8.09 -2.89
N SER A 74 -0.95 -8.03 -3.29
CA SER A 74 -0.57 -7.84 -4.69
C SER A 74 -0.97 -9.01 -5.57
N ILE A 75 -0.85 -10.27 -5.11
CA ILE A 75 -1.40 -11.44 -5.82
C ILE A 75 -2.90 -11.29 -6.02
N GLY A 76 -3.64 -10.88 -4.99
CA GLY A 76 -5.08 -10.64 -5.06
C GLY A 76 -5.45 -9.58 -6.09
N THR A 77 -4.72 -8.45 -6.08
CA THR A 77 -4.91 -7.37 -7.05
C THR A 77 -4.59 -7.83 -8.47
N LEU A 78 -3.48 -8.56 -8.68
CA LEU A 78 -3.10 -9.06 -9.99
C LEU A 78 -4.17 -10.00 -10.57
N ARG A 79 -4.72 -10.89 -9.74
CA ARG A 79 -5.85 -11.76 -10.14
C ARG A 79 -7.06 -10.94 -10.56
N ALA A 80 -7.43 -9.94 -9.77
CA ALA A 80 -8.59 -9.10 -10.06
C ALA A 80 -8.45 -8.32 -11.38
N ILE A 81 -7.24 -7.89 -11.75
CA ILE A 81 -6.96 -7.25 -13.06
C ILE A 81 -7.24 -8.24 -14.19
N PHE A 82 -6.74 -9.47 -14.09
CA PHE A 82 -7.01 -10.51 -15.10
C PHE A 82 -8.48 -10.94 -15.12
N ASP A 83 -9.17 -10.95 -13.97
CA ASP A 83 -10.61 -11.20 -13.92
C ASP A 83 -11.40 -10.09 -14.63
N GLN A 84 -10.96 -8.83 -14.55
CA GLN A 84 -11.53 -7.76 -15.39
C GLN A 84 -11.33 -8.04 -16.88
N ALA A 85 -10.16 -8.55 -17.26
CA ALA A 85 -9.87 -8.88 -18.65
C ALA A 85 -10.70 -10.06 -19.17
N ILE A 86 -11.05 -10.99 -18.29
CA ILE A 86 -11.96 -12.10 -18.61
C ILE A 86 -13.39 -11.58 -18.74
N GLY A 87 -13.84 -10.73 -17.80
CA GLY A 87 -15.17 -10.13 -17.84
C GLY A 87 -15.44 -9.28 -19.09
N SER A 88 -14.40 -8.76 -19.75
CA SER A 88 -14.51 -8.04 -21.03
C SER A 88 -14.34 -8.94 -22.26
N GLY A 89 -14.15 -10.25 -22.10
CA GLY A 89 -13.94 -11.19 -23.20
C GLY A 89 -12.56 -11.10 -23.87
N ALA A 90 -11.63 -10.33 -23.31
CA ALA A 90 -10.30 -10.19 -23.91
C ALA A 90 -9.41 -11.42 -23.67
N ARG A 91 -9.75 -12.26 -22.67
CA ARG A 91 -9.03 -13.49 -22.32
C ARG A 91 -10.00 -14.51 -21.70
N PHE A 92 -9.73 -15.81 -21.86
CA PHE A 92 -10.58 -16.89 -21.31
C PHE A 92 -10.18 -17.37 -19.91
N ASN A 93 -8.89 -17.33 -19.55
CA ASN A 93 -8.38 -17.84 -18.28
C ASN A 93 -7.54 -16.81 -17.52
N ASN A 94 -7.42 -16.97 -16.20
CA ASN A 94 -6.60 -16.10 -15.37
C ASN A 94 -5.19 -16.68 -15.20
N PRO A 95 -4.13 -16.08 -15.78
CA PRO A 95 -2.76 -16.60 -15.66
C PRO A 95 -2.21 -16.50 -14.23
N ALA A 96 -2.75 -15.61 -13.40
CA ALA A 96 -2.37 -15.46 -12.00
C ALA A 96 -3.17 -16.37 -11.04
N ALA A 97 -4.11 -17.20 -11.55
CA ALA A 97 -4.92 -18.07 -10.71
C ALA A 97 -4.07 -19.06 -9.90
N GLY A 98 -3.02 -19.62 -10.50
CA GLY A 98 -2.15 -20.62 -9.86
C GLY A 98 -1.17 -20.07 -8.82
N LEU A 99 -1.09 -18.76 -8.62
CA LEU A 99 -0.09 -18.18 -7.71
C LEU A 99 -0.28 -18.59 -6.25
N SER A 100 0.74 -19.19 -5.66
CA SER A 100 0.69 -19.60 -4.25
C SER A 100 0.83 -18.41 -3.31
N ARG A 101 -0.07 -18.30 -2.32
CA ARG A 101 0.01 -17.29 -1.26
C ARG A 101 1.11 -17.64 -0.26
N VAL A 102 1.78 -16.62 0.25
CA VAL A 102 2.83 -16.76 1.26
C VAL A 102 2.20 -16.89 2.64
N LYS A 103 2.68 -17.86 3.44
CA LYS A 103 2.23 -18.05 4.82
C LYS A 103 2.63 -16.86 5.69
N ILE A 104 1.64 -16.21 6.30
CA ILE A 104 1.87 -15.12 7.27
C ILE A 104 1.95 -15.74 8.67
N ARG A 105 3.10 -15.61 9.34
CA ARG A 105 3.20 -15.94 10.77
C ARG A 105 2.62 -14.78 11.57
N GLN A 106 1.52 -15.02 12.27
CA GLN A 106 0.94 -14.00 13.16
C GLN A 106 1.91 -13.75 14.32
N LYS A 107 2.24 -12.48 14.55
CA LYS A 107 3.04 -12.08 15.70
C LYS A 107 2.14 -12.20 16.94
N ARG A 108 2.61 -12.90 17.98
CA ARG A 108 1.97 -12.84 19.30
C ARG A 108 2.15 -11.41 19.82
N LEU A 109 1.04 -10.68 19.92
CA LEU A 109 1.04 -9.34 20.48
C LEU A 109 1.02 -9.48 22.00
N GLU A 110 2.14 -9.17 22.65
CA GLU A 110 2.18 -9.08 24.11
C GLU A 110 1.68 -7.71 24.54
N LEU A 111 0.84 -7.71 25.57
CA LEU A 111 0.49 -6.47 26.23
C LEU A 111 1.74 -5.94 26.97
N PRO A 112 2.10 -4.65 26.83
CA PRO A 112 3.17 -4.06 27.63
C PRO A 112 2.87 -4.22 29.13
N SER A 113 3.91 -4.45 29.94
CA SER A 113 3.75 -4.44 31.40
C SER A 113 3.36 -3.04 31.90
N GLN A 114 2.75 -2.95 33.08
CA GLN A 114 2.32 -1.67 33.66
C GLN A 114 3.49 -0.68 33.83
N SER A 115 4.70 -1.16 34.14
CA SER A 115 5.88 -0.31 34.28
C SER A 115 6.34 0.28 32.94
N ILE A 116 6.32 -0.53 31.88
CA ILE A 116 6.64 -0.09 30.51
C ILE A 116 5.58 0.88 30.00
N LEU A 117 4.30 0.59 30.26
CA LEU A 117 3.20 1.48 29.91
C LEU A 117 3.35 2.84 30.60
N ALA A 118 3.62 2.86 31.91
CA ALA A 118 3.82 4.08 32.66
C ALA A 118 5.06 4.86 32.20
N ALA A 119 6.15 4.18 31.84
CA ALA A 119 7.34 4.82 31.28
C ALA A 119 7.06 5.46 29.91
N ASN A 120 6.31 4.76 29.05
CA ASN A 120 5.90 5.31 27.74
C ASN A 120 5.02 6.55 27.92
N CYS A 121 4.04 6.52 28.82
CA CYS A 121 3.21 7.70 29.13
C CYS A 121 4.05 8.90 29.57
N ARG A 122 5.00 8.71 30.50
CA ARG A 122 5.90 9.79 30.95
C ARG A 122 6.73 10.38 29.81
N SER A 123 7.20 9.55 28.87
CA SER A 123 7.96 10.02 27.71
C SER A 123 7.12 10.84 26.72
N LEU A 124 5.81 10.57 26.64
CA LEU A 124 4.87 11.37 25.84
C LEU A 124 4.62 12.73 26.48
N ASP A 125 4.55 12.79 27.82
CA ASP A 125 4.36 14.04 28.56
C ASP A 125 5.58 14.96 28.43
N SER A 126 6.81 14.43 28.51
CA SER A 126 8.03 15.22 28.32
C SER A 126 8.17 15.74 26.88
N THR A 127 7.79 14.94 25.89
CA THR A 127 7.79 15.34 24.47
C THR A 127 6.76 16.43 24.20
N SER A 128 5.60 16.35 24.86
CA SER A 128 4.53 17.36 24.76
C SER A 128 4.95 18.67 25.44
N ALA A 129 5.59 18.60 26.61
CA ALA A 129 6.13 19.77 27.31
C ALA A 129 7.23 20.50 26.52
N GLU A 130 8.13 19.77 25.87
CA GLU A 130 9.13 20.35 24.97
C GLU A 130 8.51 20.98 23.71
N ALA A 131 7.48 20.35 23.13
CA ALA A 131 6.78 20.88 21.97
C ALA A 131 6.05 22.20 22.28
N VAL A 132 5.42 22.29 23.46
CA VAL A 132 4.77 23.52 23.95
C VAL A 132 5.80 24.60 24.26
N SER A 133 6.92 24.26 24.91
CA SER A 133 8.01 25.19 25.21
C SER A 133 8.69 25.75 23.95
N ARG A 134 8.94 24.91 22.94
CA ARG A 134 9.46 25.36 21.64
C ARG A 134 8.48 26.26 20.89
N LYS A 135 7.17 25.97 20.95
CA LYS A 135 6.14 26.81 20.34
C LYS A 135 6.05 28.17 21.04
N SER A 136 6.12 28.20 22.37
CA SER A 136 6.16 29.44 23.16
C SER A 136 7.42 30.26 22.87
N ARG A 137 8.61 29.65 22.82
CA ARG A 137 9.87 30.36 22.47
C ARG A 137 9.86 30.90 21.04
N ARG A 138 9.23 30.20 20.09
CA ARG A 138 9.11 30.63 18.70
C ARG A 138 8.16 31.82 18.56
N VAL A 139 7.05 31.83 19.30
CA VAL A 139 6.10 32.96 19.35
C VAL A 139 6.75 34.18 20.02
N SER A 140 7.47 34.00 21.15
CA SER A 140 8.18 35.11 21.82
C SER A 140 9.31 35.71 20.96
N ARG A 141 10.10 34.89 20.24
CA ARG A 141 11.12 35.39 19.29
C ARG A 141 10.50 36.18 18.12
N MET A 142 9.32 35.79 17.65
CA MET A 142 8.63 36.44 16.53
C MET A 142 7.94 37.75 16.92
N CYS A 143 7.60 37.93 18.21
CA CYS A 143 7.16 39.22 18.76
C CYS A 143 8.31 40.21 19.01
N MET A 144 9.49 39.72 19.43
CA MET A 144 10.66 40.58 19.69
C MET A 144 11.31 41.16 18.42
N THR A 145 11.25 40.47 17.28
CA THR A 145 11.81 40.97 16.01
C THR A 145 10.94 42.01 15.30
N ARG A 146 9.74 42.32 15.81
CA ARG A 146 8.84 43.34 15.24
C ARG A 146 8.92 44.72 15.91
N HIS A 147 9.79 44.91 16.91
CA HIS A 147 9.91 46.17 17.68
C HIS A 147 11.19 46.99 17.40
N PHE A 148 12.00 46.62 16.40
CA PHE A 148 13.15 47.42 15.94
C PHE A 148 13.13 47.54 14.41
N SER A 149 12.23 48.38 13.91
CA SER A 149 12.31 48.98 12.58
C SER A 149 11.46 50.25 12.64
N ILE A 150 12.07 51.32 13.14
CA ILE A 150 11.69 52.72 12.89
C ILE A 150 12.81 53.29 12.03
#